data_AF-A0A959W6W4-F1
#
_entry.id   AF-A0A959W6W4-F1
#
_cell.length_a   1.000
_cell.length_b   1.000
_cell.length_c   1.000
_cell.angle_alpha   90.00
_cell.angle_beta   90.00
_cell.angle_gamma   90.00
#
_symmetry.space_group_name_H-M   'P 1'
#
loop_
_entity.id
_entity.type
_entity.pdbx_description
1 polymer ?
#
loop_
_entity_poly.entity_id
_entity_poly.type
_entity_poly.pdbx_seq_one_letter_code
_entity_poly.pdbx_strand_id
1 'polypeptide(L)'
;DCEELAGAFDNGAVAATRAVVDAGWYPYAAQIGQTGKTVAPKLYLAVGVSGAIQHKVGMQNSENIVAINKDANAPIFEFSDLGVVGDLNKIMPKLTEAIKAKKG
;
A
#
# COMPACT_ATOMS: atom_id res chain seq x y z
N ASP A 1 -11.63 -1.27 -4.37
CA ASP A 1 -11.21 0.15 -4.26
C ASP A 1 -10.27 0.29 -3.05
N CYS A 2 -9.24 1.13 -3.13
CA CYS A 2 -8.33 1.39 -2.01
C CYS A 2 -9.04 2.17 -0.89
N GLU A 3 -9.93 3.10 -1.22
CA GLU A 3 -10.68 3.89 -0.23
C GLU A 3 -11.63 2.99 0.57
N GLU A 4 -12.30 2.07 -0.11
CA GLU A 4 -13.19 1.10 0.54
C GLU A 4 -12.44 0.18 1.51
N LEU A 5 -11.24 -0.27 1.13
CA LEU A 5 -10.39 -1.09 2.01
C LEU A 5 -9.91 -0.27 3.21
N ALA A 6 -9.47 0.98 3.00
CA ALA A 6 -9.06 1.86 4.08
C ALA A 6 -10.21 2.11 5.06
N GLY A 7 -11.43 2.33 4.56
CA GLY A 7 -12.64 2.48 5.38
C GLY A 7 -13.03 1.21 6.15
N ALA A 8 -12.50 0.04 5.79
CA ALA A 8 -12.66 -1.18 6.59
C ALA A 8 -11.76 -1.18 7.84
N PHE A 9 -10.83 -0.25 8.02
CA PHE A 9 -10.00 -0.08 9.22
C PHE A 9 -10.43 1.15 10.04
N ASP A 10 -10.28 1.12 11.37
CA ASP A 10 -10.74 2.23 12.24
C ASP A 10 -9.94 3.52 12.04
N ASN A 11 -8.66 3.39 11.68
CA ASN A 11 -7.75 4.52 11.41
C ASN A 11 -7.04 4.31 10.06
N GLY A 12 -7.77 3.80 9.07
CA GLY A 12 -7.26 3.62 7.71
C GLY A 12 -7.12 4.94 6.97
N ALA A 13 -6.12 5.02 6.10
CA ALA A 13 -5.94 6.13 5.17
C ALA A 13 -5.34 5.61 3.86
N VAL A 14 -5.71 6.23 2.75
CA VAL A 14 -5.09 5.98 1.44
C VAL A 14 -3.94 6.96 1.23
N ALA A 15 -2.85 6.44 0.69
CA ALA A 15 -1.69 7.22 0.30
C ALA A 15 -1.26 6.83 -1.12
N ALA A 16 -0.43 7.66 -1.75
CA ALA A 16 -0.05 7.51 -3.15
C ALA A 16 1.47 7.42 -3.32
N THR A 17 1.88 6.68 -4.36
CA THR A 17 3.26 6.75 -4.86
C THR A 17 3.42 8.03 -5.68
N ARG A 18 4.66 8.45 -5.92
CA ARG A 18 4.94 9.55 -6.85
C ARG A 18 4.34 9.33 -8.24
N ALA A 19 4.40 8.10 -8.77
CA ALA A 19 3.84 7.78 -10.09
C ALA A 19 2.33 8.02 -10.17
N VAL A 20 1.59 7.73 -9.09
CA VAL A 20 0.14 7.97 -8.99
C VAL A 20 -0.18 9.47 -8.94
N VAL A 21 0.64 10.23 -8.20
CA VAL A 21 0.50 11.70 -8.10
C VAL A 21 0.85 12.38 -9.42
N ASP A 22 1.96 12.00 -10.05
CA ASP A 22 2.39 12.54 -11.34
C ASP A 22 1.37 12.22 -12.45
N ALA A 23 0.62 11.12 -12.34
CA ALA A 23 -0.49 10.78 -13.22
C ALA A 23 -1.79 11.55 -12.92
N GLY A 24 -1.84 12.36 -11.85
CA GLY A 24 -3.01 13.14 -11.45
C GLY A 24 -4.13 12.32 -10.79
N TRP A 25 -3.86 11.08 -10.36
CA TRP A 25 -4.89 10.19 -9.81
C TRP A 25 -5.15 10.42 -8.33
N TYR A 26 -4.21 11.04 -7.61
CA TYR A 26 -4.33 11.31 -6.19
C TYR A 26 -3.53 12.58 -5.82
N PRO A 27 -3.93 13.36 -4.82
CA PRO A 27 -3.27 14.62 -4.49
C PRO A 27 -1.83 14.44 -4.01
N TYR A 28 -0.97 15.41 -4.35
CA TYR A 28 0.42 15.45 -3.89
C TYR A 28 0.58 15.36 -2.37
N ALA A 29 -0.37 15.91 -1.61
CA ALA A 29 -0.39 15.85 -0.16
C ALA A 29 -0.44 14.41 0.41
N ALA A 30 -0.80 13.43 -0.40
CA ALA A 30 -0.83 12.02 -0.02
C ALA A 30 0.38 11.22 -0.53
N GLN A 31 1.35 11.87 -1.19
CA GLN A 31 2.57 11.22 -1.66
C GLN A 31 3.40 10.67 -0.49
N ILE A 32 3.83 9.42 -0.60
CA ILE A 32 4.83 8.81 0.30
C ILE A 32 6.18 8.71 -0.43
N GLY A 33 7.26 8.94 0.30
CA GLY A 33 8.63 8.74 -0.18
C GLY A 33 9.58 9.89 0.14
N GLN A 34 10.80 9.84 -0.41
CA GLN A 34 11.91 10.74 -0.16
C GLN A 34 11.56 12.23 -0.34
N THR A 35 10.70 12.55 -1.30
CA THR A 35 10.22 13.92 -1.56
C THR A 35 8.76 14.13 -1.14
N GLY A 36 8.15 13.13 -0.49
CA GLY A 36 6.76 13.16 0.00
C GLY A 36 6.74 13.14 1.53
N LYS A 37 5.71 12.50 2.09
CA LYS A 37 5.61 12.25 3.53
C LYS A 37 6.32 10.96 3.90
N THR A 38 6.82 10.94 5.14
CA THR A 38 7.28 9.74 5.83
C THR A 38 6.21 9.31 6.83
N VAL A 39 5.87 8.03 6.84
CA VAL A 39 4.87 7.43 7.72
C VAL A 39 5.43 6.19 8.41
N ALA A 40 4.88 5.86 9.57
CA ALA A 40 5.23 4.67 10.35
C ALA A 40 3.97 4.04 10.97
N PRO A 41 3.00 3.57 10.16
CA PRO A 41 1.81 2.89 10.67
C PRO A 41 2.14 1.50 11.21
N LYS A 42 1.19 0.94 11.98
CA LYS A 42 1.23 -0.46 12.43
C LYS A 42 1.13 -1.45 11.26
N LEU A 43 0.42 -1.06 10.20
CA LEU A 43 0.24 -1.84 8.98
C LEU A 43 0.37 -0.91 7.77
N TYR A 44 1.29 -1.23 6.87
CA TYR A 44 1.43 -0.62 5.56
C TYR A 44 1.07 -1.63 4.48
N LEU A 45 0.00 -1.38 3.74
CA LEU A 45 -0.42 -2.23 2.63
C LEU A 45 0.03 -1.63 1.29
N ALA A 46 1.08 -2.21 0.70
CA ALA A 46 1.65 -1.81 -0.57
C ALA A 46 0.96 -2.55 -1.75
N VAL A 47 -0.05 -1.91 -2.34
CA VAL A 47 -0.83 -2.51 -3.45
C VAL A 47 -0.33 -1.98 -4.79
N GLY A 48 0.25 -2.85 -5.63
CA GLY A 48 0.78 -2.49 -6.94
C GLY A 48 2.01 -1.58 -6.90
N VAL A 49 2.71 -1.52 -5.76
CA VAL A 49 3.90 -0.69 -5.57
C VAL A 49 5.14 -1.49 -5.96
N SER A 50 6.03 -0.91 -6.76
CA SER A 50 7.27 -1.58 -7.20
C SER A 50 8.33 -1.66 -6.10
N GLY A 51 8.36 -0.70 -5.17
CA GLY A 51 9.35 -0.65 -4.08
C GLY A 51 10.62 0.12 -4.41
N ALA A 52 10.56 1.11 -5.31
CA ALA A 52 11.67 2.02 -5.57
C ALA A 52 12.21 2.62 -4.26
N ILE A 53 13.54 2.80 -4.17
CA ILE A 53 14.25 3.29 -2.97
C ILE A 53 13.62 4.60 -2.47
N GLN A 54 13.26 5.49 -3.39
CA GLN A 54 12.61 6.77 -3.06
C GLN A 54 11.28 6.56 -2.35
N HIS A 55 10.48 5.55 -2.70
CA HIS A 55 9.24 5.23 -2.00
C HIS A 55 9.53 4.58 -0.64
N LYS A 56 10.46 3.61 -0.61
CA LYS A 56 10.86 2.86 0.59
C LYS A 56 11.22 3.77 1.75
N VAL A 57 12.01 4.82 1.52
CA VAL A 57 12.44 5.78 2.58
C VAL A 57 11.25 6.35 3.35
N GLY A 58 10.10 6.56 2.69
CA GLY A 58 8.91 7.14 3.31
C GLY A 58 8.04 6.15 4.10
N MET A 59 8.30 4.84 4.04
CA MET A 59 7.44 3.82 4.66
C MET A 59 8.16 2.67 5.37
N GLN A 60 9.49 2.58 5.24
CA GLN A 60 10.30 1.48 5.80
C GLN A 60 10.23 1.34 7.33
N ASN A 61 9.77 2.39 8.03
CA ASN A 61 9.61 2.38 9.49
C ASN A 61 8.22 1.87 9.93
N SER A 62 7.41 1.34 9.01
CA SER A 62 6.14 0.70 9.35
C SER A 62 6.38 -0.61 10.10
N GLU A 63 5.52 -0.92 11.07
CA GLU A 63 5.69 -2.12 11.91
C GLU A 63 5.48 -3.42 11.12
N ASN A 64 4.47 -3.44 10.24
CA ASN A 64 4.21 -4.55 9.33
C ASN A 64 3.97 -4.02 7.91
N ILE A 65 4.69 -4.56 6.94
CA ILE A 65 4.60 -4.23 5.52
C ILE A 65 4.05 -5.43 4.77
N VAL A 66 2.86 -5.28 4.20
CA VAL A 66 2.23 -6.30 3.36
C VAL A 66 2.20 -5.79 1.92
N ALA A 67 2.73 -6.57 0.98
CA ALA A 67 2.77 -6.19 -0.42
C ALA A 67 1.92 -7.11 -1.30
N ILE A 68 1.20 -6.51 -2.24
CA ILE A 68 0.44 -7.21 -3.28
C ILE A 68 0.96 -6.69 -4.62
N ASN A 69 1.59 -7.56 -5.41
CA ASN A 69 2.10 -7.20 -6.73
C ASN A 69 1.93 -8.37 -7.70
N LYS A 70 1.66 -8.08 -8.97
CA LYS A 70 1.60 -9.12 -10.02
C LYS A 70 2.99 -9.63 -10.41
N ASP A 71 4.02 -8.80 -10.25
CA ASP A 71 5.41 -9.13 -10.55
C ASP A 71 6.06 -9.74 -9.32
N ALA A 72 6.38 -11.03 -9.39
CA ALA A 72 7.05 -11.78 -8.32
C ALA A 72 8.46 -11.23 -7.99
N ASN A 73 9.07 -10.48 -8.92
CA ASN A 73 10.40 -9.92 -8.76
C ASN A 73 10.37 -8.45 -8.31
N ALA A 74 9.21 -7.92 -7.93
CA ALA A 74 9.09 -6.53 -7.52
C ALA A 74 9.96 -6.25 -6.26
N PRO A 75 10.84 -5.22 -6.28
CA PRO A 75 11.71 -4.87 -5.15
C PRO A 75 11.00 -4.67 -3.80
N ILE A 76 9.71 -4.32 -3.81
CA ILE A 76 8.88 -4.19 -2.60
C ILE A 76 8.95 -5.45 -1.72
N PHE A 77 9.06 -6.63 -2.33
CA PHE A 77 9.09 -7.90 -1.59
C PHE A 77 10.37 -8.10 -0.79
N GLU A 78 11.47 -7.43 -1.12
CA GLU A 78 12.73 -7.52 -0.37
C GLU A 78 12.63 -6.95 1.05
N PHE A 79 11.62 -6.11 1.31
CA PHE A 79 11.42 -5.45 2.60
C PHE A 79 9.95 -5.49 3.05
N SER A 80 9.19 -6.45 2.53
CA SER A 80 7.84 -6.75 3.01
C SER A 80 7.88 -7.91 4.00
N ASP A 81 7.11 -7.81 5.08
CA ASP A 81 6.91 -8.91 6.03
C ASP A 81 6.02 -10.01 5.44
N LEU A 82 5.10 -9.63 4.54
CA LEU A 82 4.25 -10.56 3.80
C LEU A 82 4.10 -10.11 2.34
N GLY A 83 4.44 -10.99 1.40
CA GLY A 83 4.26 -10.76 -0.04
C GLY A 83 3.18 -11.66 -0.63
N VAL A 84 2.28 -11.08 -1.42
CA VAL A 84 1.28 -11.79 -2.22
C VAL A 84 1.51 -11.49 -3.69
N VAL A 85 1.82 -12.53 -4.46
CA VAL A 85 1.95 -12.42 -5.91
C VAL A 85 0.60 -12.65 -6.57
N GLY A 86 0.06 -11.64 -7.26
CA GLY A 86 -1.18 -11.79 -8.01
C GLY A 86 -1.81 -10.50 -8.49
N ASP A 87 -2.96 -10.64 -9.14
CA ASP A 87 -3.73 -9.52 -9.69
C ASP A 87 -4.45 -8.75 -8.57
N LEU A 88 -4.04 -7.50 -8.38
CA LEU A 88 -4.64 -6.60 -7.40
C LEU A 88 -6.15 -6.44 -7.57
N ASN A 89 -6.68 -6.49 -8.80
CA ASN A 89 -8.11 -6.31 -9.04
C ASN A 89 -8.94 -7.51 -8.56
N LYS A 90 -8.32 -8.68 -8.45
CA LYS A 90 -8.96 -9.90 -7.92
C LYS A 90 -8.76 -10.06 -6.42
N ILE A 91 -7.62 -9.60 -5.91
CA ILE A 91 -7.24 -9.75 -4.50
C ILE A 91 -7.92 -8.68 -3.63
N MET A 92 -7.88 -7.42 -4.06
CA MET A 92 -8.37 -6.29 -3.25
C MET A 92 -9.84 -6.43 -2.83
N PRO A 93 -10.79 -6.80 -3.71
CA PRO A 93 -12.19 -6.96 -3.28
C PRO A 93 -12.37 -8.04 -2.22
N LYS A 94 -11.72 -9.21 -2.41
CA LYS A 94 -11.77 -10.33 -1.47
C LYS A 94 -11.14 -9.98 -0.12
N LEU A 95 -10.05 -9.23 -0.15
CA LEU A 95 -9.39 -8.74 1.06
C LEU A 95 -10.31 -7.79 1.84
N THR A 96 -10.95 -6.83 1.15
CA THR A 96 -11.91 -5.92 1.76
C THR A 96 -13.07 -6.68 2.42
N GLU A 97 -13.67 -7.64 1.71
CA GLU A 97 -14.75 -8.49 2.25
C GLU A 97 -14.30 -9.26 3.49
N ALA A 98 -13.13 -9.89 3.45
CA ALA A 98 -12.59 -10.66 4.57
C ALA A 98 -12.34 -9.79 5.80
N ILE A 99 -11.85 -8.56 5.63
CA ILE A 99 -11.63 -7.63 6.75
C ILE A 99 -12.95 -7.16 7.34
N LYS A 100 -13.92 -6.78 6.49
CA LYS A 100 -15.26 -6.42 6.94
C LYS A 100 -15.93 -7.56 7.73
N ALA A 101 -15.80 -8.80 7.25
CA ALA A 101 -16.36 -9.98 7.90
C ALA A 101 -15.72 -10.31 9.26
N LYS A 102 -14.44 -9.97 9.48
CA LYS A 102 -13.77 -10.15 10.77
C LYS A 102 -14.04 -9.03 11.78
N LYS A 103 -14.52 -7.88 11.31
CA LYS A 103 -14.90 -6.74 12.15
C LYS A 103 -16.31 -6.86 12.74
N GLY A 104 -17.20 -7.60 12.08
CA GLY A 104 -18.52 -7.96 12.58
C GLY A 104 -18.47 -9.20 13.47
#